data_AF-A0AAC9S4C4-F1
#
_entry.id   AF-A0AAC9S4C4-F1
#
_cell.length_a   1.000
_cell.length_b   1.000
_cell.length_c   1.000
_cell.angle_alpha   90.00
_cell.angle_beta   90.00
_cell.angle_gamma   90.00
#
_symmetry.space_group_name_H-M   'P 1'
#
loop_
_entity.id
_entity.type
_entity.pdbx_description
1 polymer ?
#
loop_
_entity_poly.entity_id
_entity_poly.type
_entity_poly.pdbx_seq_one_letter_code
_entity_poly.pdbx_strand_id
1 'polypeptide(L)' 'MLSRPPARDVDLYVETGVVSLGAILEGRSNIEREKERGGLFLSGDPGLACSMDRWLRTSVSAALEGIVPLS' A
#
# COMPACT_ATOMS: atom_id res chain seq x y z
N MET A 1 -37.08 -15.32 -6.64
CA MET A 1 -35.63 -15.56 -6.78
C MET A 1 -34.92 -14.28 -6.35
N LEU A 2 -34.21 -14.30 -5.21
CA LEU A 2 -33.37 -13.17 -4.81
C LEU A 2 -32.02 -13.34 -5.52
N SER A 3 -31.70 -12.43 -6.45
CA SER A 3 -30.38 -12.35 -7.06
C SER A 3 -29.38 -11.90 -5.99
N ARG A 4 -28.53 -12.83 -5.53
CA ARG A 4 -27.35 -12.51 -4.73
C ARG A 4 -26.52 -11.49 -5.53
N PRO A 5 -26.19 -10.31 -4.98
CA PRO A 5 -25.28 -9.40 -5.67
C PRO A 5 -23.99 -10.16 -6.01
N PRO A 6 -23.38 -9.95 -7.19
CA PRO A 6 -22.16 -10.67 -7.54
C PRO A 6 -21.20 -10.53 -6.36
N ALA A 7 -20.73 -11.67 -5.84
CA ALA A 7 -19.60 -11.64 -4.93
C ALA A 7 -18.55 -10.81 -5.67
N ARG A 8 -18.20 -9.65 -5.11
CA ARG A 8 -17.25 -8.73 -5.74
C ARG A 8 -16.02 -9.59 -5.99
N ASP A 9 -15.72 -9.86 -7.25
CA ASP A 9 -14.55 -10.66 -7.59
C ASP A 9 -13.37 -9.77 -7.22
N VAL A 10 -12.73 -10.08 -6.10
CA VAL A 10 -11.64 -9.26 -5.58
C VAL A 10 -10.37 -9.81 -6.20
N ASP A 11 -9.82 -9.03 -7.13
CA ASP A 11 -8.61 -9.43 -7.86
C ASP A 11 -7.36 -9.42 -6.97
N LEU A 12 -7.32 -8.60 -5.91
CA LEU A 12 -6.19 -8.50 -4.99
C LEU A 12 -6.65 -8.17 -3.56
N TYR A 13 -6.29 -9.03 -2.61
CA TYR A 13 -6.39 -8.79 -1.18
C TYR A 13 -5.08 -8.22 -0.65
N VAL A 14 -5.20 -7.16 0.16
CA VAL A 14 -4.08 -6.46 0.80
C VAL A 14 -4.31 -6.45 2.31
N GLU A 15 -3.38 -7.02 3.07
CA GLU A 15 -3.38 -6.97 4.52
C GLU A 15 -2.15 -6.18 5.00
N THR A 16 -2.37 -5.14 5.81
CA THR A 16 -1.30 -4.31 6.35
C THR A 16 -1.72 -3.61 7.63
N GLY A 17 -0.76 -3.31 8.50
CA GLY A 17 -0.99 -2.48 9.68
C GLY A 17 -0.99 -0.99 9.36
N VAL A 18 -1.65 -0.19 10.22
CA VAL A 18 -1.70 1.28 10.08
C VAL A 18 -0.29 1.90 10.03
N VAL A 19 0.64 1.38 10.83
CA VAL A 19 2.04 1.86 10.86
C VAL A 19 2.75 1.60 9.54
N SER A 20 2.63 0.39 8.99
CA SER A 20 3.24 0.00 7.71
C SER A 20 2.65 0.79 6.56
N LEU A 21 1.32 0.93 6.51
CA LEU A 21 0.65 1.75 5.50
C LEU A 21 1.09 3.22 5.59
N GLY A 22 1.12 3.80 6.80
CA GLY A 22 1.57 5.18 7.00
C GLY A 22 3.03 5.38 6.58
N ALA A 23 3.92 4.43 6.89
CA ALA A 23 5.31 4.49 6.46
C ALA A 23 5.46 4.46 4.94
N ILE A 24 4.66 3.65 4.23
CA ILE A 24 4.63 3.62 2.76
C ILE A 24 4.10 4.95 2.21
N LEU A 25 2.96 5.44 2.72
CA LEU A 25 2.34 6.66 2.24
C LEU A 25 3.21 7.90 2.48
N GLU A 26 3.95 7.96 3.60
CA GLU A 26 4.90 9.04 3.89
C GLU A 26 6.27 8.84 3.22
N GLY A 27 6.43 7.82 2.36
CA GLY A 27 7.69 7.51 1.66
C GLY A 27 8.85 7.08 2.56
N ARG A 28 8.58 6.76 3.83
CA ARG A 28 9.59 6.27 4.79
C ARG A 28 9.89 4.78 4.62
N SER A 29 9.01 4.05 3.94
CA SER A 29 9.19 2.65 3.57
C SER A 29 8.63 2.40 2.16
N ASN A 30 8.78 1.18 1.65
CA ASN A 30 8.25 0.76 0.36
C ASN A 30 7.61 -0.64 0.47
N ILE A 31 6.89 -1.04 -0.59
CA ILE A 31 6.13 -2.29 -0.67
C ILE A 31 7.00 -3.52 -0.36
N GLU A 32 8.17 -3.63 -1.01
CA GLU A 32 9.07 -4.78 -0.80
C GLU A 32 9.61 -4.83 0.63
N ARG A 33 10.02 -3.68 1.19
CA ARG A 33 10.51 -3.60 2.57
C ARG A 33 9.44 -3.98 3.59
N GLU A 34 8.20 -3.54 3.41
CA GLU A 34 7.11 -3.93 4.32
C GLU A 34 6.69 -5.40 4.14
N LYS A 35 6.82 -5.98 2.94
CA LYS A 35 6.63 -7.43 2.74
C LYS A 35 7.70 -8.25 3.47
N GLU A 36 8.97 -7.90 3.31
CA GLU A 36 10.09 -8.58 3.98
C GLU A 36 9.97 -8.52 5.51
N ARG A 37 9.45 -7.41 6.05
CA ARG A 37 9.24 -7.23 7.49
C ARG A 37 7.95 -7.86 8.01
N GLY A 38 7.10 -8.42 7.14
CA GLY A 38 5.79 -8.96 7.50
C GLY A 38 4.77 -7.89 7.90
N GLY A 39 4.96 -6.64 7.49
CA GLY A 39 4.02 -5.53 7.67
C GLY A 39 3.02 -5.37 6.52
N LEU A 40 3.24 -6.08 5.40
CA LEU A 40 2.39 -6.07 4.22
C LEU A 40 2.29 -7.48 3.63
N PHE A 41 1.06 -7.96 3.42
CA PHE A 41 0.77 -9.23 2.76
C PHE A 41 -0.18 -8.99 1.59
N LEU A 42 0.11 -9.66 0.46
CA LEU A 42 -0.65 -9.56 -0.78
C LEU A 42 -1.08 -10.95 -1.21
N SER A 43 -2.34 -11.10 -1.61
CA SER A 43 -2.89 -12.36 -2.12
C SER A 43 -3.88 -12.10 -3.25
N GLY A 44 -3.66 -12.71 -4.41
CA GLY A 44 -4.48 -12.48 -5.61
C GLY A 44 -3.62 -12.35 -6.86
N ASP A 45 -4.03 -11.49 -7.79
CA ASP A 45 -3.38 -11.27 -9.07
C ASP A 45 -1.94 -10.72 -8.91
N PRO A 46 -0.93 -11.42 -9.44
CA PRO A 46 0.47 -11.00 -9.34
C PRO A 46 0.80 -9.72 -10.12
N GLY A 47 0.09 -9.43 -11.21
CA GLY A 47 0.29 -8.22 -12.01
C GLY A 47 -0.18 -6.97 -11.25
N LEU A 48 -1.33 -7.09 -10.59
CA LEU A 48 -1.84 -6.12 -9.63
C LEU A 48 -0.90 -5.96 -8.45
N ALA A 49 -0.47 -7.05 -7.82
CA ALA A 49 0.49 -7.00 -6.71
C ALA A 49 1.80 -6.29 -7.10
N CYS A 50 2.32 -6.56 -8.30
CA CYS A 50 3.57 -5.97 -8.83
C CYS A 50 3.44 -4.48 -9.18
N SER A 51 2.23 -3.98 -9.42
CA SER A 51 1.99 -2.60 -9.83
C SER A 51 1.42 -1.70 -8.73
N MET A 52 1.28 -2.25 -7.52
CA MET A 52 0.71 -1.59 -6.35
C MET A 52 1.45 -0.29 -5.97
N ASP A 53 2.77 -0.22 -6.17
CA ASP A 53 3.59 0.97 -5.92
C ASP A 53 3.12 2.20 -6.73
N ARG A 54 2.58 1.96 -7.93
CA ARG A 54 2.13 3.03 -8.83
C ARG A 54 0.79 3.61 -8.44
N TRP A 55 -0.01 2.88 -7.65
CA TRP A 55 -1.36 3.31 -7.27
C TRP A 55 -1.35 3.99 -5.91
N LEU A 56 -0.46 3.55 -5.00
CA LEU A 56 -0.25 4.18 -3.71
C LEU A 56 0.61 5.43 -3.90
N ARG A 57 -0.05 6.54 -4.25
CA ARG A 57 0.60 7.85 -4.28
C ARG A 57 1.16 8.18 -2.89
N THR A 58 2.47 8.38 -2.85
CA THR A 58 3.15 8.91 -1.66
C THR A 58 2.76 10.38 -1.45
N SER A 59 2.76 10.81 -0.20
CA SER A 59 2.42 12.18 0.21
C SER A 59 3.39 13.17 -0.44
N VAL A 60 2.97 14.43 -0.64
CA VAL A 60 3.89 15.50 -1.10
C VAL A 60 5.06 15.67 -0.12
N SER A 61 4.82 15.39 1.16
CA SER A 61 5.82 15.37 2.22
C SER A 61 6.83 14.22 2.12
N ALA A 62 6.52 13.16 1.37
CA ALA A 62 7.47 12.08 1.08
C ALA A 62 8.64 12.53 0.18
N ALA A 63 8.45 13.59 -0.62
CA ALA A 63 9.49 14.16 -1.46
C ALA A 63 10.46 15.08 -0.68
N LEU A 64 10.15 15.41 0.57
CA LEU A 64 11.05 16.18 1.43
C LEU A 64 12.08 15.26 2.07
N GLU A 65 13.32 15.33 1.57
CA GLU A 65 14.47 14.75 2.27
C GLU A 65 14.87 15.65 3.45
N GLY A 66 14.60 15.18 4.68
CA GLY A 66 15.10 15.80 5.90
C GLY A 66 14.10 16.68 6.67
N ILE A 67 14.60 17.36 7.70
CA ILE A 67 13.82 18.30 8.52
C ILE A 67 14.05 19.70 7.95
N VAL A 68 12.99 20.35 7.44
CA VAL A 68 13.09 21.77 7.06
C VAL A 68 13.30 22.58 8.35
N PRO A 69 14.41 23.33 8.47
CA PRO A 69 14.59 24.23 9.60
C PRO A 69 13.54 25.33 9.53
N LEU A 70 12.83 25.57 10.63
CA LEU A 70 11.98 26.76 10.76
C LEU A 70 12.90 27.99 10.82
N SER A 71 12.71 28.92 9.89
CA SER A 71 13.39 30.23 9.88
C SER A 71 12.73 31.17 10.88
#